data_AF-A0A0K2JBV9-F1
#
_entry.id   AF-A0A0K2JBV9-F1
#
_cell.length_a   1.000
_cell.length_b   1.000
_cell.length_c   1.000
_cell.angle_alpha   90.00
_cell.angle_beta   90.00
_cell.angle_gamma   90.00
#
_symmetry.space_group_name_H-M   'P 1'
#
loop_
_entity.id
_entity.type
_entity.pdbx_description
1 polymer ?
#
loop_
_entity_poly.entity_id
_entity_poly.type
_entity_poly.pdbx_seq_one_letter_code
_entity_poly.pdbx_strand_id
1 'polypeptide(L)'
;MSKKDVKKANTEVEVNLTAEEKEELKGNEEGIRQVLINKAILDTAKKYEFAPEEKEEFEYHFKNEKAKFFIAKEIEGKISVNEDDVTKIYNENKGQFDAQNIGFSDAREIIQRDLLQQQLVTLEDQEINKLIQEMDKPVEISKEEILFSKGNPDIIKGIVIGKIIERKMKDTDFEKKEEENIKIIESNVYINYYLDLQVRKNVVVTQQEISDIYEAERGKLGNITPNDAYNQIANGLLNNKANDERINVVNKIAEEYKIEDLVKENLK
;
A
#
# COMPACT_ATOMS: atom_id res chain seq x y z
N MET A 1 7.90 -15.29 -44.59
CA MET A 1 7.63 -15.63 -43.17
C MET A 1 6.79 -14.50 -42.60
N SER A 2 5.55 -14.81 -42.22
CA SER A 2 4.53 -13.83 -41.84
C SER A 2 4.81 -13.26 -40.45
N LYS A 3 4.77 -11.92 -40.32
CA LYS A 3 4.71 -11.22 -39.04
C LYS A 3 3.37 -11.58 -38.41
N LYS A 4 3.39 -12.46 -37.40
CA LYS A 4 2.21 -12.69 -36.55
C LYS A 4 1.99 -11.40 -35.75
N ASP A 5 0.92 -10.71 -36.09
CA ASP A 5 0.30 -9.69 -35.25
C ASP A 5 0.04 -10.30 -33.86
N VAL A 6 0.86 -9.91 -32.88
CA VAL A 6 0.54 -10.10 -31.48
C VAL A 6 -0.59 -9.11 -31.21
N LYS A 7 -1.83 -9.61 -31.16
CA LYS A 7 -2.95 -8.87 -30.57
C LYS A 7 -2.53 -8.46 -29.15
N LYS A 8 -2.13 -7.20 -28.97
CA LYS A 8 -2.10 -6.55 -27.66
C LYS A 8 -3.52 -6.68 -27.12
N ALA A 9 -3.70 -7.48 -26.07
CA ALA A 9 -4.91 -7.41 -25.27
C ALA A 9 -4.85 -6.06 -24.53
N ASN A 10 -5.24 -4.98 -25.20
CA ASN A 10 -5.57 -3.74 -24.52
C ASN A 10 -6.81 -4.04 -23.68
N THR A 11 -6.61 -4.38 -22.41
CA THR A 11 -7.66 -4.32 -21.40
C THR A 11 -7.88 -2.85 -21.06
N GLU A 12 -8.61 -2.13 -21.92
CA GLU A 12 -9.09 -0.79 -21.59
C GLU A 12 -9.94 -0.89 -20.33
N VAL A 13 -9.61 -0.10 -19.32
CA VAL A 13 -10.44 0.05 -18.13
C VAL A 13 -11.47 1.11 -18.44
N GLU A 14 -12.75 0.79 -18.23
CA GLU A 14 -13.81 1.76 -18.38
C GLU A 14 -13.70 2.80 -17.25
N VAL A 15 -13.37 4.05 -17.62
CA VAL A 15 -13.30 5.18 -16.70
C VAL A 15 -14.69 5.82 -16.60
N ASN A 16 -15.61 5.08 -15.98
CA ASN A 16 -16.94 5.55 -15.59
C ASN A 16 -17.43 4.76 -14.37
N LEU A 17 -18.50 5.24 -13.73
CA LEU A 17 -19.14 4.51 -12.64
C LEU A 17 -20.02 3.38 -13.15
N THR A 18 -19.94 2.23 -12.49
CA THR A 18 -20.90 1.13 -12.65
C THR A 18 -22.26 1.52 -12.08
N ALA A 19 -23.31 0.74 -12.38
CA ALA A 19 -24.64 0.99 -11.81
C ALA A 19 -24.64 0.90 -10.27
N GLU A 20 -23.86 -0.03 -9.71
CA GLU A 20 -23.70 -0.21 -8.27
C GLU A 20 -22.99 1.00 -7.64
N GLU A 21 -21.85 1.41 -8.21
CA GLU A 21 -21.10 2.58 -7.72
C GLU A 21 -21.92 3.88 -7.78
N LYS A 22 -22.78 4.05 -8.80
CA LYS A 22 -23.68 5.21 -8.91
C LYS A 22 -24.69 5.26 -7.78
N GLU A 23 -25.23 4.11 -7.39
CA GLU A 23 -26.20 4.04 -6.30
C GLU A 23 -25.52 4.22 -4.94
N GLU A 24 -24.37 3.59 -4.73
CA GLU A 24 -23.59 3.72 -3.47
C GLU A 24 -23.07 5.15 -3.24
N LEU A 25 -22.66 5.83 -4.31
CA LEU A 25 -22.06 7.17 -4.23
C LEU A 25 -23.05 8.30 -4.55
N LYS A 26 -24.34 8.01 -4.56
CA LYS A 26 -25.36 8.98 -4.94
C LYS A 26 -25.32 10.23 -4.07
N GLY A 27 -25.09 11.38 -4.72
CA GLY A 27 -24.95 12.68 -4.06
C GLY A 27 -23.61 12.89 -3.33
N ASN A 28 -22.69 11.94 -3.39
CA ASN A 28 -21.34 12.05 -2.86
C ASN A 28 -20.34 12.44 -3.97
N GLU A 29 -20.28 13.73 -4.28
CA GLU A 29 -19.40 14.26 -5.33
C GLU A 29 -17.93 13.87 -5.15
N GLU A 30 -17.40 13.96 -3.92
CA GLU A 30 -16.00 13.65 -3.64
C GLU A 30 -15.72 12.16 -3.81
N GLY A 31 -16.63 11.29 -3.36
CA GLY A 31 -16.55 9.84 -3.58
C GLY A 31 -16.56 9.48 -5.06
N ILE A 32 -17.47 10.08 -5.84
CA ILE A 32 -17.53 9.89 -7.31
C ILE A 32 -16.20 10.30 -7.95
N ARG A 33 -15.69 11.48 -7.60
CA ARG A 33 -14.42 12.00 -8.11
C ARG A 33 -13.26 11.06 -7.80
N GLN A 34 -13.17 10.59 -6.56
CA GLN A 34 -12.08 9.69 -6.14
C GLN A 34 -12.10 8.36 -6.89
N VAL A 35 -13.28 7.75 -7.08
CA VAL A 35 -13.42 6.50 -7.84
C VAL A 35 -13.00 6.69 -9.29
N LEU A 36 -13.46 7.77 -9.94
CA LEU A 36 -13.11 8.06 -11.33
C LEU A 36 -11.61 8.32 -11.49
N ILE A 37 -10.98 9.07 -10.58
CA ILE A 37 -9.52 9.27 -10.56
C ILE A 37 -8.80 7.93 -10.44
N ASN A 38 -9.20 7.07 -9.50
CA ASN A 38 -8.58 5.75 -9.32
C ASN A 38 -8.70 4.89 -10.58
N LYS A 39 -9.85 4.90 -11.26
CA LYS A 39 -10.04 4.19 -12.53
C LYS A 39 -9.17 4.75 -13.65
N ALA A 40 -9.04 6.06 -13.75
CA ALA A 40 -8.17 6.71 -14.74
C ALA A 40 -6.68 6.38 -14.50
N ILE A 41 -6.24 6.39 -13.24
CA ILE A 41 -4.88 5.98 -12.89
C ILE A 41 -4.67 4.50 -13.22
N LEU A 42 -5.63 3.63 -12.89
CA LEU A 42 -5.55 2.21 -13.20
C LEU A 42 -5.47 1.96 -14.72
N ASP A 43 -6.29 2.63 -15.52
CA ASP A 43 -6.26 2.54 -16.97
C ASP A 43 -4.88 2.96 -17.52
N THR A 44 -4.39 4.09 -17.03
CA THR A 44 -3.06 4.63 -17.41
C THR A 44 -1.94 3.66 -17.01
N ALA A 45 -1.99 3.12 -15.78
CA ALA A 45 -1.02 2.17 -15.27
C ALA A 45 -1.01 0.85 -16.08
N LYS A 46 -2.19 0.33 -16.46
CA LYS A 46 -2.29 -0.89 -17.29
C LYS A 46 -1.82 -0.67 -18.74
N LYS A 47 -1.90 0.56 -19.25
CA LYS A 47 -1.37 0.94 -20.56
C LYS A 47 0.15 1.21 -20.54
N TYR A 48 0.71 1.42 -19.34
CA TYR A 48 2.14 1.67 -19.17
C TYR A 48 2.97 0.40 -19.45
N GLU A 49 4.04 0.54 -20.22
CA GLU A 49 4.95 -0.56 -20.53
C GLU A 49 6.10 -0.59 -19.52
N PHE A 50 5.95 -1.41 -18.47
CA PHE A 50 6.99 -1.61 -17.46
C PHE A 50 8.24 -2.25 -18.07
N ALA A 51 9.41 -1.72 -17.68
CA ALA A 51 10.68 -2.38 -17.93
C ALA A 51 10.72 -3.75 -17.19
N PRO A 52 11.60 -4.68 -17.60
CA PRO A 52 11.70 -6.00 -16.95
C PRO A 52 11.88 -5.93 -15.44
N GLU A 53 12.75 -5.04 -14.94
CA GLU A 53 13.00 -4.85 -13.52
C GLU A 53 11.79 -4.26 -12.79
N GLU A 54 11.07 -3.34 -13.43
CA GLU A 54 9.86 -2.73 -12.88
C GLU A 54 8.72 -3.76 -12.78
N LYS A 55 8.64 -4.66 -13.76
CA LYS A 55 7.69 -5.77 -13.75
C LYS A 55 7.99 -6.75 -12.61
N GLU A 56 9.27 -7.04 -12.36
CA GLU A 56 9.69 -7.88 -11.24
C GLU A 56 9.33 -7.23 -9.89
N GLU A 57 9.58 -5.92 -9.72
CA GLU A 57 9.12 -5.16 -8.55
C GLU A 57 7.60 -5.21 -8.38
N PHE A 58 6.84 -4.96 -9.44
CA PHE A 58 5.37 -5.04 -9.42
C PHE A 58 4.88 -6.43 -9.01
N GLU A 59 5.42 -7.49 -9.61
CA GLU A 59 5.04 -8.87 -9.29
C GLU A 59 5.36 -9.22 -7.83
N TYR A 60 6.49 -8.72 -7.30
CA TYR A 60 6.84 -8.86 -5.90
C TYR A 60 5.80 -8.19 -4.98
N HIS A 61 5.44 -6.93 -5.26
CA HIS A 61 4.40 -6.23 -4.50
C HIS A 61 3.05 -6.95 -4.55
N PHE A 62 2.62 -7.39 -5.73
CA PHE A 62 1.36 -8.11 -5.90
C PHE A 62 1.33 -9.44 -5.14
N LYS A 63 2.40 -10.24 -5.25
CA LYS A 63 2.51 -11.51 -4.50
C LYS A 63 2.48 -11.29 -2.99
N ASN A 64 3.12 -10.24 -2.51
CA ASN A 64 3.12 -9.89 -1.08
C ASN A 64 1.73 -9.49 -0.59
N GLU A 65 1.03 -8.60 -1.29
CA GLU A 65 -0.32 -8.18 -0.90
C GLU A 65 -1.31 -9.35 -0.96
N LYS A 66 -1.19 -10.22 -1.98
CA LYS A 66 -1.98 -11.46 -2.06
C LYS A 66 -1.70 -12.39 -0.89
N ALA A 67 -0.44 -12.55 -0.48
CA ALA A 67 -0.06 -13.40 0.65
C ALA A 67 -0.59 -12.84 1.98
N LYS A 68 -0.51 -11.52 2.19
CA LYS A 68 -1.13 -10.87 3.36
C LYS A 68 -2.64 -11.10 3.41
N PHE A 69 -3.31 -10.94 2.27
CA PHE A 69 -4.75 -11.17 2.19
C PHE A 69 -5.14 -12.63 2.51
N PHE A 70 -4.36 -13.61 2.03
CA PHE A 70 -4.56 -15.01 2.40
C PHE A 70 -4.45 -15.23 3.91
N ILE A 71 -3.39 -14.72 4.55
CA ILE A 71 -3.21 -14.85 6.01
C ILE A 71 -4.36 -14.17 6.75
N ALA A 72 -4.76 -12.97 6.32
CA ALA A 72 -5.90 -12.27 6.91
C ALA A 72 -7.17 -13.13 6.88
N LYS A 73 -7.44 -13.83 5.77
CA LYS A 73 -8.58 -14.75 5.65
C LYS A 73 -8.49 -15.97 6.57
N GLU A 74 -7.29 -16.52 6.78
CA GLU A 74 -7.07 -17.65 7.71
C GLU A 74 -7.26 -17.27 9.19
N ILE A 75 -7.13 -15.98 9.53
CA ILE A 75 -7.24 -15.49 10.92
C ILE A 75 -8.50 -14.68 11.20
N GLU A 76 -9.24 -14.24 10.18
CA GLU A 76 -10.42 -13.35 10.31
C GLU A 76 -11.40 -13.84 11.39
N GLY A 77 -11.70 -15.14 11.41
CA GLY A 77 -12.61 -15.75 12.39
C GLY A 77 -12.04 -15.95 13.80
N LYS A 78 -10.76 -15.62 14.03
CA LYS A 78 -10.06 -15.77 15.32
C LYS A 78 -9.90 -14.43 16.06
N ILE A 79 -10.23 -13.31 15.43
CA ILE A 79 -10.09 -11.96 15.98
C ILE A 79 -11.26 -11.70 16.92
N SER A 80 -10.99 -11.27 18.15
CA SER A 80 -12.00 -10.93 19.14
C SER A 80 -11.42 -10.10 20.27
N VAL A 81 -12.04 -8.96 20.59
CA VAL A 81 -11.69 -8.16 21.76
C VAL A 81 -12.68 -8.41 22.89
N ASN A 82 -12.15 -8.67 24.09
CA ASN A 82 -12.94 -8.80 25.30
C ASN A 82 -13.15 -7.43 25.96
N GLU A 83 -14.40 -7.11 26.31
CA GLU A 83 -14.76 -5.86 26.99
C GLU A 83 -14.14 -5.75 28.40
N ASP A 84 -13.89 -6.88 29.06
CA ASP A 84 -13.22 -6.91 30.37
C ASP A 84 -11.78 -6.41 30.26
N ASP A 85 -11.06 -6.79 29.20
CA ASP A 85 -9.69 -6.34 28.94
C ASP A 85 -9.66 -4.84 28.65
N VAL A 86 -10.64 -4.34 27.88
CA VAL A 86 -10.78 -2.91 27.59
C VAL A 86 -11.01 -2.11 28.88
N THR A 87 -11.92 -2.58 29.73
CA THR A 87 -12.22 -1.94 31.01
C THR A 87 -11.01 -1.95 31.95
N LYS A 88 -10.27 -3.05 31.99
CA LYS A 88 -9.04 -3.18 32.78
C LYS A 88 -7.98 -2.19 32.32
N ILE A 89 -7.68 -2.15 31.02
CA ILE A 89 -6.67 -1.23 30.45
C ILE A 89 -7.07 0.23 30.66
N TYR A 90 -8.36 0.56 30.52
CA TYR A 90 -8.84 1.90 30.81
C TYR A 90 -8.57 2.29 32.26
N ASN A 91 -8.91 1.43 33.22
CA ASN A 91 -8.71 1.72 34.64
C ASN A 91 -7.22 1.84 35.00
N GLU A 92 -6.36 0.99 34.41
CA GLU A 92 -4.90 1.04 34.60
C GLU A 92 -4.29 2.32 34.02
N ASN A 93 -4.84 2.88 32.94
CA ASN A 93 -4.31 4.06 32.25
C ASN A 93 -5.16 5.32 32.45
N LYS A 94 -6.14 5.30 33.37
CA LYS A 94 -7.11 6.38 33.55
C LYS A 94 -6.45 7.73 33.78
N GLY A 95 -5.38 7.78 34.58
CA GLY A 95 -4.63 9.02 34.82
C GLY A 95 -4.02 9.64 33.56
N GLN A 96 -3.66 8.83 32.55
CA GLN A 96 -3.14 9.31 31.26
C GLN A 96 -4.26 9.83 30.36
N PHE A 97 -5.42 9.18 30.35
CA PHE A 97 -6.59 9.65 29.61
C PHE A 97 -7.15 10.94 30.21
N ASP A 98 -7.25 11.01 31.54
CA ASP A 98 -7.69 12.21 32.27
C ASP A 98 -6.74 13.39 31.99
N ALA A 99 -5.42 13.15 31.99
CA ALA A 99 -4.43 14.19 31.67
C ALA A 99 -4.52 14.70 30.22
N GLN A 100 -5.05 13.89 29.30
CA GLN A 100 -5.28 14.24 27.89
C GLN A 100 -6.72 14.69 27.61
N ASN A 101 -7.56 14.78 28.63
CA ASN A 101 -8.98 15.12 28.53
C ASN A 101 -9.76 14.18 27.58
N ILE A 102 -9.37 12.90 27.55
CA ILE A 102 -10.01 11.84 26.75
C ILE A 102 -11.09 11.17 27.61
N GLY A 103 -12.34 11.21 27.14
CA GLY A 103 -13.46 10.57 27.83
C GLY A 103 -13.44 9.04 27.70
N PHE A 104 -14.20 8.34 28.56
CA PHE A 104 -14.27 6.87 28.53
C PHE A 104 -14.68 6.30 27.17
N SER A 105 -15.60 6.95 26.45
CA SER A 105 -16.05 6.48 25.13
C SER A 105 -14.90 6.48 24.12
N ASP A 106 -14.16 7.58 24.04
CA ASP A 106 -13.04 7.72 23.11
C ASP A 106 -11.87 6.82 23.53
N ALA A 107 -11.58 6.73 24.84
CA ALA A 107 -10.57 5.84 25.38
C ALA A 107 -10.90 4.36 25.07
N ARG A 108 -12.17 3.98 25.17
CA ARG A 108 -12.65 2.63 24.84
C ARG A 108 -12.38 2.29 23.38
N GLU A 109 -12.69 3.20 22.44
CA GLU A 109 -12.42 2.99 21.01
C GLU A 109 -10.92 2.88 20.72
N ILE A 110 -10.09 3.74 21.34
CA ILE A 110 -8.63 3.69 21.22
C ILE A 110 -8.11 2.33 21.70
N ILE A 111 -8.49 1.91 22.90
CA ILE A 111 -8.04 0.64 23.49
C ILE A 111 -8.50 -0.55 22.65
N GLN A 112 -9.75 -0.55 22.18
CA GLN A 112 -10.28 -1.62 21.34
C GLN A 112 -9.49 -1.75 20.05
N ARG A 113 -9.21 -0.63 19.36
CA ARG A 113 -8.40 -0.62 18.15
C ARG A 113 -6.98 -1.14 18.41
N ASP A 114 -6.35 -0.68 19.48
CA ASP A 114 -4.98 -1.06 19.81
C ASP A 114 -4.89 -2.56 20.17
N LEU A 115 -5.87 -3.09 20.91
CA LEU A 115 -5.99 -4.52 21.20
C LEU A 115 -6.22 -5.35 19.93
N LEU A 116 -7.12 -4.91 19.04
CA LEU A 116 -7.35 -5.56 17.74
C LEU A 116 -6.04 -5.64 16.94
N GLN A 117 -5.29 -4.55 16.86
CA GLN A 117 -4.04 -4.50 16.12
C GLN A 117 -2.98 -5.44 16.72
N GLN A 118 -2.84 -5.48 18.04
CA GLN A 118 -1.91 -6.39 18.72
C GLN A 118 -2.29 -7.86 18.49
N GLN A 119 -3.58 -8.17 18.57
CA GLN A 119 -4.08 -9.52 18.32
C GLN A 119 -3.86 -9.91 16.85
N LEU A 120 -4.11 -9.01 15.91
CA LEU A 120 -3.87 -9.23 14.48
C LEU A 120 -2.42 -9.63 14.23
N VAL A 121 -1.45 -8.82 14.68
CA VAL A 121 -0.01 -9.12 14.50
C VAL A 121 0.35 -10.47 15.12
N THR A 122 -0.16 -10.76 16.31
CA THR A 122 0.10 -12.04 17.00
C THR A 122 -0.46 -13.23 16.21
N LEU A 123 -1.68 -13.12 15.69
CA LEU A 123 -2.33 -14.17 14.92
C LEU A 123 -1.67 -14.37 13.55
N GLU A 124 -1.26 -13.29 12.88
CA GLU A 124 -0.50 -13.34 11.63
C GLU A 124 0.81 -14.12 11.82
N ASP A 125 1.59 -13.76 12.85
CA ASP A 125 2.84 -14.45 13.17
C ASP A 125 2.62 -15.92 13.53
N GLN A 126 1.55 -16.23 14.27
CA GLN A 126 1.20 -17.61 14.62
C GLN A 126 0.84 -18.44 13.37
N GLU A 127 0.02 -17.90 12.47
CA GLU A 127 -0.37 -18.61 11.25
C GLU A 127 0.84 -18.80 10.33
N ILE A 128 1.68 -17.77 10.15
CA ILE A 128 2.93 -17.90 9.36
C ILE A 128 3.84 -18.96 9.95
N ASN A 129 4.05 -18.97 11.27
CA ASN A 129 4.89 -19.97 11.94
C ASN A 129 4.33 -21.39 11.81
N LYS A 130 3.01 -21.55 11.90
CA LYS A 130 2.33 -22.83 11.65
C LYS A 130 2.59 -23.30 10.21
N LEU A 131 2.43 -22.43 9.22
CA LEU A 131 2.72 -22.78 7.82
C LEU A 131 4.19 -23.18 7.61
N ILE A 132 5.14 -22.51 8.28
CA ILE A 132 6.56 -22.86 8.25
C ILE A 132 6.79 -24.27 8.86
N GLN A 133 6.12 -24.59 9.97
CA GLN A 133 6.25 -25.90 10.62
C GLN A 133 5.62 -27.05 9.82
N GLU A 134 4.53 -26.77 9.10
CA GLU A 134 3.86 -27.72 8.20
C GLU A 134 4.65 -27.98 6.90
N MET A 135 5.78 -27.30 6.67
CA MET A 135 6.56 -27.46 5.45
C MET A 135 7.32 -28.79 5.39
N ASP A 136 6.92 -29.64 4.46
CA ASP A 136 7.63 -30.89 4.18
C ASP A 136 8.90 -30.72 3.33
N LYS A 137 9.00 -29.62 2.56
CA LYS A 137 10.11 -29.38 1.61
C LYS A 137 10.68 -27.98 1.78
N PRO A 138 12.02 -27.81 1.68
CA PRO A 138 12.63 -26.49 1.78
C PRO A 138 12.11 -25.52 0.71
N VAL A 139 12.14 -24.23 1.02
CA VAL A 139 11.98 -23.15 0.03
C VAL A 139 13.34 -22.86 -0.58
N GLU A 140 13.40 -22.87 -1.90
CA GLU A 140 14.57 -22.41 -2.65
C GLU A 140 14.40 -20.95 -3.06
N ILE A 141 15.49 -20.20 -2.98
CA ILE A 141 15.57 -18.80 -3.44
C ILE A 141 16.40 -18.79 -4.72
N SER A 142 15.90 -18.15 -5.76
CA SER A 142 16.60 -18.04 -7.03
C SER A 142 17.71 -16.98 -6.97
N LYS A 143 18.62 -16.99 -7.97
CA LYS A 143 19.66 -15.97 -8.07
C LYS A 143 19.07 -14.59 -8.34
N GLU A 144 18.01 -14.55 -9.13
CA GLU A 144 17.27 -13.35 -9.50
C GLU A 144 16.66 -12.71 -8.25
N GLU A 145 16.03 -13.50 -7.38
CA GLU A 145 15.48 -13.02 -6.10
C GLU A 145 16.55 -12.48 -5.14
N ILE A 146 17.73 -13.11 -5.11
CA ILE A 146 18.87 -12.60 -4.34
C ILE A 146 19.34 -11.25 -4.91
N LEU A 147 19.44 -11.12 -6.22
CA LEU A 147 19.82 -9.86 -6.88
C LEU A 147 18.78 -8.77 -6.64
N PHE A 148 17.50 -9.09 -6.79
CA PHE A 148 16.36 -8.21 -6.51
C PHE A 148 16.41 -7.67 -5.08
N SER A 149 16.65 -8.54 -4.10
CA SER A 149 16.75 -8.14 -2.69
C SER A 149 17.96 -7.25 -2.39
N LYS A 150 18.95 -7.18 -3.30
CA LYS A 150 20.24 -6.53 -3.09
C LYS A 150 20.95 -6.99 -1.80
N GLY A 151 20.68 -8.23 -1.37
CA GLY A 151 21.18 -8.80 -0.13
C GLY A 151 20.49 -8.31 1.15
N ASN A 152 19.38 -7.58 1.05
CA ASN A 152 18.61 -7.14 2.22
C ASN A 152 17.93 -8.36 2.88
N PRO A 153 18.27 -8.69 4.15
CA PRO A 153 17.76 -9.87 4.83
C PRO A 153 16.24 -9.83 5.05
N ASP A 154 15.64 -8.65 5.24
CA ASP A 154 14.20 -8.52 5.45
C ASP A 154 13.42 -8.78 4.16
N ILE A 155 13.93 -8.30 3.02
CA ILE A 155 13.35 -8.61 1.70
C ILE A 155 13.45 -10.11 1.43
N ILE A 156 14.62 -10.72 1.69
CA ILE A 156 14.83 -12.17 1.53
C ILE A 156 13.85 -12.96 2.40
N LYS A 157 13.70 -12.59 3.68
CA LYS A 157 12.73 -13.21 4.59
C LYS A 157 11.30 -13.09 4.05
N GLY A 158 10.93 -11.92 3.55
CA GLY A 158 9.63 -11.68 2.91
C GLY A 158 9.39 -12.59 1.70
N ILE A 159 10.38 -12.73 0.81
CA ILE A 159 10.31 -13.63 -0.37
C ILE A 159 10.08 -15.08 0.08
N VAL A 160 10.83 -15.55 1.08
CA VAL A 160 10.69 -16.91 1.60
C VAL A 160 9.29 -17.13 2.17
N ILE A 161 8.82 -16.27 3.07
CA ILE A 161 7.48 -16.36 3.66
C ILE A 161 6.40 -16.33 2.57
N GLY A 162 6.52 -15.43 1.59
CA GLY A 162 5.59 -15.34 0.46
C GLY A 162 5.50 -16.65 -0.32
N LYS A 163 6.63 -17.32 -0.58
CA LYS A 163 6.64 -18.64 -1.26
C LYS A 163 5.98 -19.74 -0.44
N ILE A 164 6.13 -19.73 0.88
CA ILE A 164 5.49 -20.70 1.78
C ILE A 164 3.98 -20.56 1.70
N ILE A 165 3.51 -19.31 1.81
CA ILE A 165 2.09 -18.98 1.70
C ILE A 165 1.57 -19.33 0.31
N GLU A 166 2.32 -19.07 -0.76
CA GLU A 166 1.94 -19.42 -2.12
C GLU A 166 1.77 -20.92 -2.33
N ARG A 167 2.64 -21.75 -1.72
CA ARG A 167 2.46 -23.21 -1.74
C ARG A 167 1.15 -23.61 -1.06
N LYS A 168 0.87 -23.07 0.13
CA LYS A 168 -0.38 -23.35 0.85
C LYS A 168 -1.60 -22.91 0.05
N MET A 169 -1.57 -21.73 -0.56
CA MET A 169 -2.66 -21.23 -1.41
C MET A 169 -2.97 -22.21 -2.55
N LYS A 170 -1.94 -22.76 -3.22
CA LYS A 170 -2.09 -23.72 -4.32
C LYS A 170 -2.71 -25.06 -3.89
N ASP A 171 -2.56 -25.43 -2.62
CA ASP A 171 -3.16 -26.64 -2.05
C ASP A 171 -4.64 -26.46 -1.66
N THR A 172 -5.19 -25.26 -1.87
CA THR A 172 -6.58 -24.89 -1.58
C THR A 172 -7.29 -24.35 -2.82
N ASP A 173 -8.58 -24.06 -2.72
CA ASP A 173 -9.36 -23.37 -3.75
C ASP A 173 -9.42 -21.85 -3.55
N PHE A 174 -8.52 -21.29 -2.72
CA PHE A 174 -8.50 -19.89 -2.33
C PHE A 174 -8.53 -18.92 -3.51
N GLU A 175 -7.61 -19.08 -4.48
CA GLU A 175 -7.53 -18.15 -5.62
C GLU A 175 -8.80 -18.13 -6.49
N LYS A 176 -9.56 -19.24 -6.50
CA LYS A 176 -10.84 -19.31 -7.22
C LYS A 176 -11.97 -18.68 -6.42
N LYS A 177 -12.01 -18.91 -5.10
CA LYS A 177 -13.03 -18.34 -4.21
C LYS A 177 -12.90 -16.82 -4.10
N GLU A 178 -11.68 -16.32 -4.10
CA GLU A 178 -11.35 -14.92 -3.85
C GLU A 178 -10.93 -14.17 -5.14
N GLU A 179 -11.30 -14.68 -6.32
CA GLU A 179 -10.85 -14.14 -7.62
C GLU A 179 -11.12 -12.63 -7.76
N GLU A 180 -12.31 -12.17 -7.36
CA GLU A 180 -12.69 -10.76 -7.43
C GLU A 180 -11.87 -9.90 -6.47
N ASN A 181 -11.68 -10.35 -5.22
CA ASN A 181 -10.85 -9.66 -4.23
C ASN A 181 -9.38 -9.59 -4.67
N ILE A 182 -8.86 -10.65 -5.29
CA ILE A 182 -7.50 -10.67 -5.84
C ILE A 182 -7.35 -9.68 -7.00
N LYS A 183 -8.37 -9.52 -7.87
CA LYS A 183 -8.35 -8.49 -8.93
C LYS A 183 -8.38 -7.07 -8.36
N ILE A 184 -9.08 -6.84 -7.26
CA ILE A 184 -9.08 -5.55 -6.55
C ILE A 184 -7.68 -5.28 -5.97
N ILE A 185 -7.08 -6.28 -5.32
CA ILE A 185 -5.70 -6.19 -4.80
C ILE A 185 -4.72 -5.86 -5.93
N GLU A 186 -4.79 -6.58 -7.05
CA GLU A 186 -3.95 -6.34 -8.22
C GLU A 186 -4.11 -4.89 -8.73
N SER A 187 -5.34 -4.41 -8.83
CA SER A 187 -5.66 -3.06 -9.28
C SER A 187 -5.08 -1.99 -8.35
N ASN A 188 -5.17 -2.19 -7.03
CA ASN A 188 -4.58 -1.29 -6.05
C ASN A 188 -3.05 -1.29 -6.13
N VAL A 189 -2.43 -2.45 -6.36
CA VAL A 189 -0.98 -2.55 -6.56
C VAL A 189 -0.56 -1.82 -7.85
N TYR A 190 -1.33 -1.94 -8.94
CA TYR A 190 -1.07 -1.17 -10.17
C TYR A 190 -1.08 0.33 -9.93
N ILE A 191 -2.13 0.84 -9.27
CA ILE A 191 -2.29 2.27 -8.99
C ILE A 191 -1.09 2.78 -8.17
N ASN A 192 -0.81 2.12 -7.03
CA ASN A 192 0.23 2.57 -6.12
C ASN A 192 1.63 2.45 -6.76
N TYR A 193 1.93 1.30 -7.36
CA TYR A 193 3.23 1.06 -7.98
C TYR A 193 3.51 2.04 -9.12
N TYR A 194 2.51 2.31 -9.98
CA TYR A 194 2.66 3.26 -11.07
C TYR A 194 2.94 4.68 -10.56
N LEU A 195 2.16 5.17 -9.59
CA LEU A 195 2.36 6.51 -9.02
C LEU A 195 3.74 6.62 -8.37
N ASP A 196 4.12 5.65 -7.54
CA ASP A 196 5.42 5.63 -6.88
C ASP A 196 6.56 5.54 -7.90
N LEU A 197 6.38 4.81 -9.00
CA LEU A 197 7.34 4.75 -10.10
C LEU A 197 7.51 6.11 -10.79
N GLN A 198 6.41 6.81 -11.10
CA GLN A 198 6.49 8.15 -11.70
C GLN A 198 7.22 9.14 -10.77
N VAL A 199 6.90 9.11 -9.47
CA VAL A 199 7.57 9.92 -8.45
C VAL A 199 9.07 9.59 -8.41
N ARG A 200 9.45 8.31 -8.32
CA ARG A 200 10.86 7.88 -8.28
C ARG A 200 11.65 8.30 -9.53
N LYS A 201 11.01 8.36 -10.70
CA LYS A 201 11.64 8.78 -11.96
C LYS A 201 11.89 10.28 -12.04
N ASN A 202 11.02 11.08 -11.42
CA ASN A 202 11.01 12.53 -11.60
C ASN A 202 11.58 13.31 -10.40
N VAL A 203 11.58 12.72 -9.20
CA VAL A 203 12.02 13.40 -7.97
C VAL A 203 13.50 13.18 -7.71
N VAL A 204 14.24 14.30 -7.65
CA VAL A 204 15.65 14.34 -7.28
C VAL A 204 15.87 15.45 -6.27
N VAL A 205 16.62 15.16 -5.21
CA VAL A 205 17.14 16.15 -4.25
C VAL A 205 18.63 16.32 -4.49
N THR A 206 19.06 17.55 -4.71
CA THR A 206 20.46 17.86 -4.96
C THR A 206 21.19 18.25 -3.67
N GLN A 207 22.50 18.05 -3.64
CA GLN A 207 23.34 18.49 -2.51
C GLN A 207 23.28 20.01 -2.33
N GLN A 208 23.19 20.77 -3.42
CA GLN A 208 23.09 22.23 -3.35
C GLN A 208 21.82 22.67 -2.61
N GLU A 209 20.67 22.07 -2.91
CA GLU A 209 19.41 22.39 -2.23
C GLU A 209 19.49 22.10 -0.72
N ILE A 210 20.14 21.00 -0.34
CA ILE A 210 20.35 20.65 1.07
C ILE A 210 21.27 21.70 1.73
N SER A 211 22.38 22.05 1.09
CA SER A 211 23.33 23.04 1.60
C SER A 211 22.73 24.43 1.73
N ASP A 212 21.92 24.87 0.77
CA ASP A 212 21.27 26.18 0.80
C ASP A 212 20.31 26.31 1.99
N ILE A 213 19.51 25.28 2.26
CA ILE A 213 18.61 25.24 3.43
C ILE A 213 19.42 25.17 4.72
N TYR A 214 20.46 24.32 4.76
CA TYR A 214 21.32 24.24 5.93
C TYR A 214 21.94 25.60 6.27
N GLU A 215 22.52 26.31 5.30
CA GLU A 215 23.13 27.62 5.54
C GLU A 215 22.10 28.68 5.95
N ALA A 216 20.88 28.65 5.40
CA ALA A 216 19.80 29.55 5.78
C ALA A 216 19.25 29.27 7.19
N GLU A 217 19.28 28.01 7.64
CA GLU A 217 18.64 27.58 8.89
C GLU A 217 19.61 27.25 10.02
N ARG A 218 20.92 27.18 9.75
CA ARG A 218 21.93 26.73 10.75
C ARG A 218 21.89 27.47 12.08
N GLY A 219 21.53 28.75 12.06
CA GLY A 219 21.36 29.56 13.27
C GLY A 219 20.19 29.14 14.17
N LYS A 220 19.30 28.27 13.69
CA LYS A 220 18.09 27.76 14.36
C LYS A 220 18.20 26.27 14.74
N LEU A 221 19.25 25.57 14.30
CA LEU A 221 19.39 24.11 14.45
C LEU A 221 19.78 23.63 15.85
N GLY A 222 20.04 24.56 16.79
CA GLY A 222 20.35 24.23 18.19
C GLY A 222 21.55 23.27 18.31
N ASN A 223 21.32 22.11 18.93
CA ASN A 223 22.37 21.09 19.20
C ASN A 223 22.42 19.96 18.16
N ILE A 224 21.74 20.08 17.01
CA ILE A 224 21.76 19.06 15.97
C ILE A 224 23.13 19.07 15.27
N THR A 225 23.71 17.89 15.04
CA THR A 225 24.99 17.81 14.31
C THR A 225 24.80 18.20 12.85
N PRO A 226 25.81 18.75 12.15
CA PRO A 226 25.70 19.05 10.73
C PRO A 226 25.22 17.84 9.91
N ASN A 227 25.75 16.65 10.18
CA ASN A 227 25.36 15.44 9.44
C ASN A 227 23.87 15.09 9.64
N ASP A 228 23.38 15.15 10.89
CA ASP A 228 21.97 14.87 11.17
C ASP A 228 21.05 15.93 10.57
N ALA A 229 21.46 17.20 10.60
CA ALA A 229 20.73 18.29 9.95
C ALA A 229 20.63 18.10 8.44
N TYR A 230 21.74 17.76 7.77
CA TYR A 230 21.75 17.47 6.34
C TYR A 230 20.81 16.31 5.99
N ASN A 231 20.83 15.23 6.78
CA ASN A 231 19.93 14.09 6.56
C ASN A 231 18.45 14.46 6.77
N GLN A 232 18.13 15.23 7.82
CA GLN A 232 16.77 15.69 8.07
C GLN A 232 16.27 16.60 6.94
N ILE A 233 17.09 17.54 6.48
CA ILE A 233 16.77 18.43 5.36
C ILE A 233 16.56 17.62 4.08
N ALA A 234 17.46 16.68 3.78
CA ALA A 234 17.35 15.83 2.60
C ALA A 234 16.06 15.02 2.59
N ASN A 235 15.71 14.40 3.72
CA ASN A 235 14.47 13.62 3.85
C ASN A 235 13.22 14.52 3.76
N GLY A 236 13.23 15.69 4.40
CA GLY A 236 12.13 16.65 4.32
C GLY A 236 11.90 17.13 2.87
N LEU A 237 12.98 17.50 2.17
CA LEU A 237 12.93 17.88 0.77
C LEU A 237 12.42 16.74 -0.12
N LEU A 238 12.93 15.53 0.08
CA LEU A 238 12.52 14.36 -0.69
C LEU A 238 11.02 14.10 -0.53
N ASN A 239 10.52 14.11 0.71
CA ASN A 239 9.11 13.88 1.00
C ASN A 239 8.20 14.95 0.39
N ASN A 240 8.58 16.23 0.51
CA ASN A 240 7.80 17.32 -0.06
C ASN A 240 7.73 17.21 -1.60
N LYS A 241 8.88 17.03 -2.25
CA LYS A 241 8.92 16.85 -3.71
C LYS A 241 8.17 15.60 -4.17
N ALA A 242 8.27 14.49 -3.42
CA ALA A 242 7.54 13.27 -3.70
C ALA A 242 6.01 13.48 -3.66
N ASN A 243 5.53 14.20 -2.64
CA ASN A 243 4.11 14.52 -2.52
C ASN A 243 3.63 15.45 -3.64
N ASP A 244 4.39 16.50 -3.94
CA ASP A 244 4.07 17.44 -5.02
C ASP A 244 4.03 16.73 -6.38
N GLU A 245 5.01 15.88 -6.66
CA GLU A 245 5.04 15.12 -7.92
C GLU A 245 3.89 14.11 -8.01
N ARG A 246 3.55 13.44 -6.90
CA ARG A 246 2.39 12.54 -6.86
C ARG A 246 1.10 13.29 -7.22
N ILE A 247 0.89 14.47 -6.62
CA ILE A 247 -0.27 15.33 -6.92
C ILE A 247 -0.24 15.76 -8.39
N ASN A 248 0.92 16.16 -8.91
CA ASN A 248 1.05 16.58 -10.31
C ASN A 248 0.70 15.45 -11.28
N VAL A 249 1.16 14.22 -11.03
CA VAL A 249 0.84 13.04 -11.85
C VAL A 249 -0.67 12.77 -11.83
N VAL A 250 -1.29 12.78 -10.64
CA VAL A 250 -2.74 12.57 -10.49
C VAL A 250 -3.53 13.64 -11.23
N ASN A 251 -3.16 14.92 -11.08
CA ASN A 251 -3.85 16.02 -11.74
C ASN A 251 -3.75 15.94 -13.27
N LYS A 252 -2.58 15.60 -13.82
CA LYS A 252 -2.41 15.39 -15.27
C LYS A 252 -3.33 14.30 -15.78
N ILE A 253 -3.39 13.16 -15.09
CA ILE A 253 -4.30 12.06 -15.46
C ILE A 253 -5.75 12.51 -15.34
N ALA A 254 -6.12 13.23 -14.28
CA ALA A 254 -7.48 13.71 -14.10
C ALA A 254 -7.92 14.68 -15.22
N GLU A 255 -7.01 15.54 -15.68
CA GLU A 255 -7.22 16.44 -16.82
C GLU A 255 -7.36 15.67 -18.14
N GLU A 256 -6.47 14.70 -18.41
CA GLU A 256 -6.49 13.87 -19.63
C GLU A 256 -7.81 13.10 -19.78
N TYR A 257 -8.34 12.55 -18.68
CA TYR A 257 -9.60 11.81 -18.67
C TYR A 257 -10.82 12.71 -18.43
N LYS A 258 -10.64 14.03 -18.28
CA LYS A 258 -11.70 15.01 -18.03
C LYS A 258 -12.61 14.60 -16.86
N ILE A 259 -12.00 14.23 -15.74
CA ILE A 259 -12.72 13.70 -14.58
C ILE A 259 -13.84 14.63 -14.12
N GLU A 260 -13.64 15.95 -14.13
CA GLU A 260 -14.66 16.91 -13.73
C GLU A 260 -15.95 16.86 -14.57
N ASP A 261 -15.83 16.51 -15.86
CA ASP A 261 -17.00 16.36 -16.72
C ASP A 261 -17.76 15.08 -16.37
N LEU A 262 -17.03 13.97 -16.15
CA LEU A 262 -17.60 12.70 -15.71
C LEU A 262 -18.27 12.79 -14.33
N VAL A 263 -17.70 13.56 -13.40
CA VAL A 263 -18.32 13.83 -12.10
C VAL A 263 -19.67 14.52 -12.28
N LYS A 264 -19.73 15.59 -13.09
CA LYS A 264 -20.98 16.31 -13.37
C LYS A 264 -22.03 15.45 -14.07
N GLU A 265 -21.61 14.51 -14.91
CA GLU A 265 -22.52 13.57 -15.57
C GLU A 265 -23.14 12.57 -14.59
N ASN A 266 -22.37 12.12 -13.60
CA ASN A 266 -22.81 11.13 -12.60
C ASN A 266 -23.54 11.75 -11.40
N LEU A 267 -23.57 13.07 -11.28
CA LEU A 267 -24.37 13.80 -10.28
C LEU A 267 -25.80 14.12 -10.74
N LYS A 268 -26.14 13.85 -12.00
CA LYS A 268 -27.48 14.06 -12.58
C LYS A 268 -28.38 12.86 -12.34
#